data_AF-A0A2T2V2N0-F1
#
_entry.id   AF-A0A2T2V2N0-F1
#
_cell.length_a   1.000
_cell.length_b   1.000
_cell.length_c   1.000
_cell.angle_alpha   90.00
_cell.angle_beta   90.00
_cell.angle_gamma   90.00
#
_symmetry.space_group_name_H-M   'P 1'
#
loop_
_entity.id
_entity.type
_entity.pdbx_description
1 polymer ?
#
loop_
_entity_poly.entity_id
_entity_poly.type
_entity_poly.pdbx_seq_one_letter_code
_entity_poly.pdbx_strand_id
1 'polypeptide(L)'
;MARRAERTAEAGDETTTEYREVADEALAAMAEGGIFDHVGGGFHRYTVDREWVVPHFEKMLYDNAELPSPAMEDASRRLATTAEMTGIA
;
A
#
# COMPACT_ATOMS: atom_id res chain seq x y z
N MET A 1 -5.73 -16.84 36.03
CA MET A 1 -5.74 -17.41 34.66
C MET A 1 -6.22 -16.41 33.58
N ALA A 2 -6.46 -15.12 33.87
CA ALA A 2 -6.94 -14.13 32.89
C ALA A 2 -5.86 -13.48 32.00
N ARG A 3 -4.57 -13.48 32.40
CA ARG A 3 -3.46 -12.85 31.65
C ARG A 3 -3.13 -13.45 30.26
N ARG A 4 -3.78 -14.54 29.84
CA ARG A 4 -3.48 -15.19 28.55
C ARG A 4 -4.31 -14.62 27.39
N ALA A 5 -5.52 -14.13 27.67
CA ALA A 5 -6.43 -13.62 26.65
C ALA A 5 -6.15 -12.14 26.28
N GLU A 6 -5.70 -11.34 27.24
CA GLU A 6 -5.35 -9.91 27.02
C GLU A 6 -4.13 -9.76 26.10
N ARG A 7 -3.08 -10.57 26.32
CA ARG A 7 -1.86 -10.57 25.49
C ARG A 7 -2.09 -10.99 24.04
N THR A 8 -3.09 -11.82 23.75
CA THR A 8 -3.43 -12.21 22.38
C THR A 8 -4.17 -11.12 21.61
N ALA A 9 -4.87 -10.23 22.30
CA ALA A 9 -5.55 -9.09 21.68
C ALA A 9 -4.57 -7.95 21.38
N GLU A 10 -3.66 -7.64 22.32
CA GLU A 10 -2.59 -6.63 22.15
C GLU A 10 -1.58 -7.06 21.07
N ALA A 11 -1.14 -8.31 21.08
CA ALA A 11 -0.26 -8.82 20.03
C ALA A 11 -0.92 -8.87 18.65
N GLY A 12 -2.26 -8.98 18.59
CA GLY A 12 -3.01 -8.97 17.34
C GLY A 12 -3.02 -7.59 16.67
N ASP A 13 -3.02 -6.52 17.47
CA ASP A 13 -2.96 -5.13 17.00
C ASP A 13 -1.54 -4.76 16.52
N GLU A 14 -0.51 -5.16 17.29
CA GLU A 14 0.90 -4.97 16.92
C GLU A 14 1.27 -5.74 15.65
N THR A 15 0.86 -7.01 15.54
CA THR A 15 1.13 -7.84 14.36
C THR A 15 0.37 -7.34 13.13
N THR A 16 -0.87 -6.84 13.30
CA THR A 16 -1.64 -6.24 12.22
C THR A 16 -0.98 -4.95 11.71
N THR A 17 -0.44 -4.15 12.63
CA THR A 17 0.33 -2.94 12.31
C THR A 17 1.59 -3.31 11.52
N GLU A 18 2.33 -4.33 11.94
CA GLU A 18 3.52 -4.83 11.23
C GLU A 18 3.19 -5.28 9.79
N TYR A 19 2.14 -6.08 9.60
CA TYR A 19 1.75 -6.52 8.25
C TYR A 19 1.29 -5.38 7.36
N ARG A 20 0.63 -4.37 7.94
CA ARG A 20 0.23 -3.18 7.22
C ARG A 20 1.46 -2.41 6.73
N GLU A 21 2.45 -2.19 7.58
CA GLU A 21 3.69 -1.48 7.21
C GLU A 21 4.40 -2.17 6.03
N VAL A 22 4.48 -3.50 6.05
CA VAL A 22 5.08 -4.28 4.93
C VAL A 22 4.27 -4.11 3.64
N ALA A 23 2.94 -4.14 3.72
CA ALA A 23 2.08 -3.94 2.55
C ALA A 23 2.22 -2.52 2.00
N ASP A 24 2.23 -1.52 2.88
CA ASP A 24 2.40 -0.10 2.59
C ASP A 24 3.75 0.20 1.92
N GLU A 25 4.83 -0.46 2.34
CA GLU A 25 6.16 -0.35 1.71
C GLU A 25 6.16 -0.97 0.31
N ALA A 26 5.58 -2.16 0.15
CA ALA A 26 5.49 -2.83 -1.14
C ALA A 26 4.65 -2.02 -2.14
N LEU A 27 3.50 -1.50 -1.72
CA LEU A 27 2.62 -0.67 -2.55
C LEU A 27 3.28 0.66 -2.94
N ALA A 28 4.02 1.29 -2.02
CA ALA A 28 4.81 2.47 -2.33
C ALA A 28 5.88 2.19 -3.39
N ALA A 29 6.63 1.09 -3.24
CA ALA A 29 7.64 0.68 -4.23
C ALA A 29 7.02 0.40 -5.61
N MET A 30 5.84 -0.24 -5.67
CA MET A 30 5.10 -0.43 -6.92
C MET A 30 4.63 0.88 -7.55
N ALA A 31 4.18 1.84 -6.74
CA ALA A 31 3.71 3.14 -7.19
C ALA A 31 4.85 4.03 -7.72
N GLU A 32 6.03 3.97 -7.09
CA GLU A 32 7.22 4.74 -7.48
C GLU A 32 7.99 4.09 -8.64
N GLY A 33 7.83 2.77 -8.83
CA GLY A 33 8.51 1.99 -9.86
C GLY A 33 7.92 2.12 -11.27
N GLY A 34 8.54 1.42 -12.22
CA GLY A 34 8.14 1.40 -13.62
C GLY A 34 6.90 0.56 -13.91
N ILE A 35 6.42 -0.24 -12.93
CA ILE A 35 5.17 -1.01 -13.06
C ILE A 35 3.93 -0.11 -13.05
N PHE A 36 4.01 1.09 -12.47
CA PHE A 36 2.95 2.10 -12.55
C PHE A 36 3.14 3.00 -13.78
N ASP A 37 2.06 3.20 -14.55
CA ASP A 37 2.07 4.14 -15.67
C ASP A 37 1.89 5.57 -15.15
N HIS A 38 3.00 6.28 -15.00
CA HIS A 38 3.04 7.67 -14.54
C HIS A 38 2.41 8.68 -15.51
N VAL A 39 2.12 8.29 -16.75
CA VAL A 39 1.53 9.18 -17.77
C VAL A 39 0.03 8.92 -17.92
N GLY A 40 -0.35 7.66 -18.12
CA GLY A 40 -1.73 7.24 -18.37
C GLY A 40 -2.48 6.75 -17.13
N GLY A 41 -1.79 6.54 -16.01
CA GLY A 41 -2.33 6.00 -14.77
C GLY A 41 -2.57 4.49 -14.82
N GLY A 42 -2.65 3.88 -13.63
CA GLY A 42 -2.87 2.45 -13.46
C GLY A 42 -1.59 1.61 -13.61
N PHE A 43 -1.71 0.32 -13.30
CA PHE A 43 -0.61 -0.62 -13.29
C PHE A 43 -0.50 -1.42 -14.58
N HIS A 44 0.73 -1.66 -15.00
CA HIS A 44 1.12 -2.66 -15.98
C HIS A 44 1.07 -4.06 -15.36
N ARG A 45 0.96 -5.08 -16.21
CA ARG A 45 0.76 -6.47 -15.76
C ARG A 45 1.94 -7.04 -14.99
N TYR A 46 3.17 -6.74 -15.41
CA TYR A 46 4.42 -7.14 -14.74
C TYR A 46 5.61 -6.36 -15.32
N THR A 47 6.77 -6.49 -14.69
CA THR A 47 8.06 -5.99 -15.20
C THR A 47 8.92 -7.13 -15.70
N VAL A 48 9.76 -6.85 -16.69
CA VAL A 48 10.65 -7.87 -17.28
C VAL A 48 11.98 -8.01 -16.53
N ASP A 49 12.27 -7.08 -15.63
CA ASP A 49 13.46 -7.03 -14.78
C ASP A 49 13.09 -7.09 -13.28
N ARG A 50 14.10 -7.35 -12.45
CA ARG A 50 13.94 -7.54 -11.00
C ARG A 50 13.85 -6.23 -10.25
N GLU A 51 14.38 -5.17 -10.84
CA GLU A 51 14.42 -3.82 -10.31
C GLU A 51 13.10 -3.07 -10.55
N TRP A 52 12.15 -3.71 -11.25
CA TRP A 52 10.82 -3.18 -11.60
C TRP A 52 10.85 -1.90 -12.45
N VAL A 53 11.86 -1.77 -13.31
CA VAL A 53 12.08 -0.55 -14.09
C VAL A 53 11.37 -0.58 -15.44
N VAL A 54 11.37 -1.74 -16.13
CA VAL A 54 10.84 -1.88 -17.49
C VAL A 54 9.52 -2.65 -17.46
N PRO A 55 8.37 -1.97 -17.71
CA PRO A 55 7.09 -2.64 -17.72
C PRO A 55 6.85 -3.44 -19.00
N HIS A 56 6.06 -4.49 -18.88
CA HIS A 56 5.30 -5.02 -19.98
C HIS A 56 4.09 -4.11 -20.23
N PHE A 57 4.08 -3.37 -21.34
CA PHE A 57 3.11 -2.28 -21.60
C PHE A 57 1.62 -2.69 -21.68
N GLU A 58 1.31 -3.98 -21.60
CA GLU A 58 -0.06 -4.47 -21.44
C GLU A 58 -0.64 -4.08 -20.07
N LYS A 59 -1.92 -3.70 -20.06
CA LYS A 59 -2.71 -3.48 -18.85
C LYS A 59 -3.95 -4.36 -18.89
N MET A 60 -4.28 -4.97 -17.75
CA MET A 60 -5.48 -5.77 -17.61
C MET A 60 -6.42 -5.13 -16.59
N LEU A 61 -7.73 -5.24 -16.85
CA LEU A 61 -8.76 -4.65 -16.00
C LEU A 61 -8.78 -5.29 -14.61
N TYR A 62 -8.61 -6.61 -14.51
CA TYR A 62 -8.68 -7.30 -13.22
C TYR A 62 -7.54 -6.85 -12.29
N ASP A 63 -6.31 -6.71 -12.81
CA ASP A 63 -5.16 -6.20 -12.03
C ASP A 63 -5.45 -4.79 -11.47
N ASN A 64 -6.01 -3.91 -12.29
CA ASN A 64 -6.32 -2.53 -11.90
C ASN A 64 -7.59 -2.39 -11.05
N ALA A 65 -8.48 -3.38 -11.07
CA ALA A 65 -9.67 -3.41 -10.23
C ALA A 65 -9.37 -3.95 -8.83
N GLU A 66 -8.38 -4.83 -8.71
CA GLU A 66 -7.95 -5.45 -7.45
C GLU A 66 -6.89 -4.62 -6.73
N LEU A 67 -6.01 -3.93 -7.45
CA LEU A 67 -5.00 -3.05 -6.85
C LEU A 67 -5.61 -1.68 -6.51
N PRO A 68 -5.41 -1.18 -5.27
CA PRO A 68 -5.79 0.18 -4.94
C PRO A 68 -4.97 1.16 -5.77
N SER A 69 -5.59 2.25 -6.23
CA SER A 69 -4.87 3.31 -6.92
C SER A 69 -3.82 3.94 -5.97
N PRO A 70 -2.54 4.07 -6.37
CA PRO A 70 -1.51 4.73 -5.56
C PRO A 70 -1.89 6.13 -5.10
N ALA A 71 -2.65 6.85 -5.94
CA ALA A 71 -3.15 8.18 -5.61
C ALA A 71 -4.12 8.17 -4.41
N MET A 72 -4.82 7.06 -4.16
CA MET A 72 -5.69 6.91 -2.99
C MET A 72 -4.91 6.62 -1.71
N GLU A 73 -3.76 5.93 -1.80
CA GLU A 73 -2.93 5.64 -0.63
C GLU A 73 -2.14 6.85 -0.16
N ASP A 74 -1.54 7.60 -1.09
CA ASP A 74 -0.89 8.88 -0.81
C ASP A 74 -1.91 9.92 -0.29
N ALA A 75 -3.13 9.94 -0.84
CA ALA A 75 -4.23 10.74 -0.28
C ALA A 75 -4.62 10.30 1.14
N SER A 76 -4.66 9.00 1.42
CA SER A 76 -4.95 8.45 2.76
C SER A 76 -3.88 8.86 3.77
N ARG A 77 -2.59 8.77 3.43
CA ARG A 77 -1.48 9.22 4.28
C ARG A 77 -1.55 10.73 4.54
N ARG A 78 -1.82 11.54 3.51
CA ARG A 78 -2.00 13.00 3.70
C ARG A 78 -3.19 13.33 4.57
N LEU A 79 -4.30 12.61 4.46
CA LEU A 79 -5.46 12.79 5.32
C LEU A 79 -5.14 12.43 6.78
N ALA A 80 -4.39 11.34 7.02
CA ALA A 80 -3.93 10.96 8.35
C ALA A 80 -2.99 12.01 8.97
N THR A 81 -1.97 12.47 8.24
CA THR A 81 -1.06 13.54 8.71
C THR A 81 -1.79 14.87 8.92
N THR A 82 -2.75 15.22 8.07
CA THR A 82 -3.54 16.45 8.23
C THR A 82 -4.43 16.39 9.47
N ALA A 83 -5.00 15.23 9.80
CA ALA A 83 -5.78 15.04 11.02
C ALA A 83 -4.92 15.21 12.27
N GLU A 84 -3.67 14.71 12.26
CA GLU A 84 -2.72 14.90 13.38
C GLU A 84 -2.20 16.35 13.49
N MET A 85 -2.02 17.05 12.36
CA MET A 85 -1.52 18.43 12.33
C MET A 85 -2.60 19.48 12.65
N THR A 86 -3.88 19.20 12.41
CA THR A 86 -4.97 20.16 12.64
C THR A 86 -5.58 20.08 14.04
N GLY A 87 -5.18 19.09 14.87
CA GLY A 87 -5.62 18.99 16.25
C GLY A 87 -7.14 18.86 16.40
N ILE A 88 -7.82 18.26 15.41
CA ILE A 88 -9.25 17.98 15.48
C ILE A 88 -9.43 16.58 16.08
N ALA A 89 -9.36 16.51 17.40
CA ALA A 89 -9.91 15.46 18.24
C ALA A 89 -10.93 16.07 19.20
#